data_AF-A0A9W4NGS0-F1
#
_entry.id   AF-A0A9W4NGS0-F1
#
_cell.length_a   1.000
_cell.length_b   1.000
_cell.length_c   1.000
_cell.angle_alpha   90.00
_cell.angle_beta   90.00
_cell.angle_gamma   90.00
#
_symmetry.space_group_name_H-M   'P 1'
#
loop_
_entity.id
_entity.type
_entity.pdbx_description
1 polymer ?
#
loop_
_entity_poly.entity_id
_entity_poly.type
_entity_poly.pdbx_seq_one_letter_code
_entity_poly.pdbx_strand_id
1 'polypeptide(L)'
;MYVAVKISIAEENHHRESRITRQLTSCNPPPSHMVYLLDVFELNGPNGLHECVVYELLGPNVQDTIDTHFHGRLPGKVAKAIAKQSLIGLDHIHQHGIGHGDLHTRNLVFTLPGMNHVPEDKFIEILGVPDIGLIHRTHEKSLDLEPGIPKYLVRSTSYQPCSWISTPSIKIIDFGESFTRTESPKTLHTPLSVRAPEIIFQDRIDYRVDLWSMGCMLFELFTGQPPFDSFLTTPNILVGQMRDMASDDLPGRWHGMWNEMNAEASGTFEPGPNLQEWLEEVYFGGRLTPDLTVEDIVRLGKIIAKLLRFETNTRASARNVLDDPWFSE
;
A
#
# COMPACT_ATOMS: atom_id res chain seq x y z
N MET A 1 -15.98 0.37 -23.46
CA MET A 1 -14.99 -0.15 -22.51
C MET A 1 -14.13 1.00 -22.05
N TYR A 2 -14.11 1.26 -20.75
CA TYR A 2 -13.22 2.23 -20.14
C TYR A 2 -11.97 1.53 -19.62
N VAL A 3 -10.86 2.25 -19.61
CA VAL A 3 -9.54 1.75 -19.20
C VAL A 3 -8.83 2.81 -18.38
N ALA A 4 -7.86 2.38 -17.57
CA ALA A 4 -6.88 3.28 -16.96
C ALA A 4 -5.59 3.21 -17.77
N VAL A 5 -5.01 4.36 -18.14
CA VAL A 5 -3.75 4.43 -18.90
C VAL A 5 -2.70 5.11 -18.03
N LYS A 6 -1.66 4.37 -17.64
CA LYS A 6 -0.47 4.90 -16.96
C LYS A 6 0.55 5.27 -18.03
N ILE A 7 0.95 6.54 -18.08
CA ILE A 7 1.97 7.05 -19.01
C ILE A 7 3.22 7.35 -18.20
N SER A 8 4.29 6.59 -18.42
CA SER A 8 5.56 6.74 -17.70
C SER A 8 6.36 7.95 -18.19
N ILE A 9 7.26 8.47 -17.35
CA ILE A 9 8.22 9.51 -17.74
C ILE A 9 9.15 8.94 -18.84
N ALA A 10 9.65 9.77 -19.75
CA ALA A 10 10.62 9.33 -20.75
C ALA A 10 12.01 9.14 -20.12
N GLU A 11 12.44 7.87 -19.98
CA GLU A 11 13.72 7.45 -19.38
C GLU A 11 14.19 6.13 -20.02
N GLU A 12 15.40 5.64 -19.70
CA GLU A 12 15.86 4.32 -20.11
C GLU A 12 15.37 3.24 -19.12
N ASN A 13 14.86 2.10 -19.62
CA ASN A 13 14.45 0.88 -18.86
C ASN A 13 13.03 0.84 -18.20
N HIS A 14 11.97 1.18 -18.95
CA HIS A 14 10.57 1.22 -18.44
C HIS A 14 9.87 -0.12 -18.21
N HIS A 15 10.30 -1.21 -18.86
CA HIS A 15 9.45 -2.40 -18.96
C HIS A 15 9.36 -3.28 -17.70
N ARG A 16 9.92 -2.85 -16.55
CA ARG A 16 9.92 -3.68 -15.33
C ARG A 16 8.50 -3.90 -14.82
N GLU A 17 7.75 -2.82 -14.60
CA GLU A 17 6.38 -2.89 -14.09
C GLU A 17 5.50 -3.72 -15.03
N SER A 18 5.52 -3.41 -16.32
CA SER A 18 4.70 -4.10 -17.32
C SER A 18 5.06 -5.59 -17.44
N ARG A 19 6.35 -5.95 -17.33
CA ARG A 19 6.82 -7.35 -17.28
C ARG A 19 6.34 -8.08 -16.03
N ILE A 20 6.48 -7.47 -14.85
CA ILE A 20 6.06 -8.06 -13.56
C ILE A 20 4.54 -8.25 -13.56
N THR A 21 3.77 -7.23 -13.93
CA THR A 21 2.31 -7.33 -13.96
C THR A 21 1.82 -8.36 -14.96
N ARG A 22 2.46 -8.47 -16.14
CA ARG A 22 2.15 -9.53 -17.12
C ARG A 22 2.45 -10.92 -16.57
N GLN A 23 3.55 -11.09 -15.82
CA GLN A 23 3.87 -12.36 -15.16
C GLN A 23 2.78 -12.73 -14.14
N LEU A 24 2.38 -11.80 -13.28
CA LEU A 24 1.38 -12.02 -12.24
C LEU A 24 -0.03 -12.30 -12.78
N THR A 25 -0.37 -11.77 -13.96
CA THR A 25 -1.71 -11.90 -14.57
C THR A 25 -1.79 -12.96 -15.67
N SER A 26 -0.74 -13.75 -15.88
CA SER A 26 -0.66 -14.76 -16.94
C SER A 26 -1.62 -15.96 -16.77
N CYS A 27 -2.26 -16.12 -15.61
CA CYS A 27 -3.23 -17.18 -15.34
C CYS A 27 -4.59 -16.93 -16.03
N ASN A 28 -5.28 -18.01 -16.40
CA ASN A 28 -6.65 -17.97 -16.92
C ASN A 28 -7.56 -18.89 -16.07
N PRO A 29 -8.55 -18.35 -15.32
CA PRO A 29 -8.92 -16.92 -15.25
C PRO A 29 -7.86 -16.06 -14.53
N PRO A 30 -7.86 -14.73 -14.76
CA PRO A 30 -6.97 -13.82 -14.04
C PRO A 30 -7.19 -13.89 -12.52
N PRO A 31 -6.14 -13.70 -11.71
CA PRO A 31 -6.23 -13.71 -10.25
C PRO A 31 -7.12 -12.56 -9.73
N SER A 32 -8.05 -12.88 -8.83
CA SER A 32 -9.15 -11.99 -8.42
C SER A 32 -8.70 -10.66 -7.78
N HIS A 33 -7.57 -10.66 -7.07
CA HIS A 33 -7.09 -9.50 -6.30
C HIS A 33 -5.88 -8.81 -6.93
N MET A 34 -5.63 -9.05 -8.21
CA MET A 34 -4.59 -8.36 -8.99
C MET A 34 -5.20 -7.49 -10.08
N VAL A 35 -4.59 -6.33 -10.31
CA VAL A 35 -4.90 -5.49 -11.47
C VAL A 35 -4.64 -6.25 -12.76
N TYR A 36 -5.57 -6.16 -13.71
CA TYR A 36 -5.44 -6.80 -15.00
C TYR A 36 -4.79 -5.87 -16.03
N LEU A 37 -3.71 -6.35 -16.63
CA LEU A 37 -3.01 -5.68 -17.73
C LEU A 37 -3.70 -5.98 -19.05
N LEU A 38 -4.24 -4.95 -19.70
CA LEU A 38 -4.94 -5.06 -20.98
C LEU A 38 -3.99 -4.93 -22.17
N ASP A 39 -3.09 -3.94 -22.13
CA ASP A 39 -2.20 -3.64 -23.23
C ASP A 39 -0.95 -2.87 -22.77
N VAL A 40 0.10 -2.88 -23.59
CA VAL A 40 1.32 -2.08 -23.41
C VAL A 40 1.75 -1.56 -24.77
N PHE A 41 1.88 -0.24 -24.90
CA PHE A 41 2.34 0.41 -26.12
C PHE A 41 3.33 1.54 -25.79
N GLU A 42 4.00 2.06 -26.82
CA GLU A 42 4.95 3.16 -26.66
C GLU A 42 4.43 4.41 -27.36
N LEU A 43 4.62 5.56 -26.72
CA LEU A 43 4.24 6.87 -27.24
C LEU A 43 5.49 7.73 -27.41
N ASN A 44 5.76 8.18 -28.63
CA ASN A 44 6.84 9.14 -28.88
C ASN A 44 6.35 10.56 -28.59
N GLY A 45 6.85 11.13 -27.51
CA GLY A 45 6.53 12.47 -27.04
C GLY A 45 7.66 13.47 -27.27
N PRO A 46 7.44 14.76 -26.95
CA PRO A 46 8.47 15.80 -27.08
C PRO A 46 9.69 15.56 -26.18
N ASN A 47 9.54 14.77 -25.11
CA ASN A 47 10.60 14.47 -24.14
C ASN A 47 11.24 13.09 -24.34
N GLY A 48 10.86 12.36 -25.40
CA GLY A 48 11.37 11.02 -25.70
C GLY A 48 10.27 9.97 -25.76
N LEU A 49 10.67 8.71 -25.62
CA LEU A 49 9.78 7.57 -25.69
C LEU A 49 9.16 7.28 -24.32
N HIS A 50 7.84 7.17 -24.25
CA HIS A 50 7.07 6.89 -23.05
C HIS A 50 6.44 5.50 -23.15
N GLU A 51 6.67 4.63 -22.16
CA GLU A 51 5.86 3.40 -22.04
C GLU A 51 4.46 3.78 -21.54
N CYS A 52 3.43 3.25 -22.19
CA CYS A 52 2.04 3.40 -21.82
C CYS A 52 1.48 2.03 -21.44
N VAL A 53 1.06 1.89 -20.19
CA VAL A 53 0.52 0.66 -19.63
C VAL A 53 -0.99 0.81 -19.46
N VAL A 54 -1.76 -0.06 -20.09
CA VAL A 54 -3.22 -0.01 -20.09
C VAL A 54 -3.77 -1.06 -19.14
N TYR A 55 -4.48 -0.61 -18.12
CA TYR A 55 -5.12 -1.43 -17.10
C TYR A 55 -6.65 -1.40 -17.24
N GLU A 56 -7.32 -2.38 -16.64
CA GLU A 56 -8.76 -2.29 -16.39
C GLU A 56 -9.11 -1.04 -15.56
N LEU A 57 -10.29 -0.46 -15.77
CA LEU A 57 -10.76 0.64 -14.94
C LEU A 57 -11.14 0.13 -13.54
N LEU A 58 -10.51 0.71 -12.52
CA LEU A 58 -10.82 0.50 -11.11
C LEU A 58 -11.32 1.80 -10.46
N GLY A 59 -11.71 1.72 -9.19
CA GLY A 59 -12.22 2.83 -8.40
C GLY A 59 -11.14 3.60 -7.64
N PRO A 60 -11.51 4.29 -6.54
CA PRO A 60 -10.53 4.97 -5.70
C PRO A 60 -9.70 3.96 -4.90
N ASN A 61 -8.53 4.39 -4.43
CA ASN A 61 -7.77 3.62 -3.48
C ASN A 61 -8.42 3.62 -2.08
N VAL A 62 -8.04 2.64 -1.26
CA VAL A 62 -8.62 2.44 0.08
C VAL A 62 -8.35 3.63 0.98
N GLN A 63 -7.14 4.22 0.92
CA GLN A 63 -6.81 5.37 1.76
C GLN A 63 -7.63 6.61 1.43
N ASP A 64 -7.73 6.98 0.16
CA ASP A 64 -8.52 8.15 -0.26
C ASP A 64 -10.01 7.97 0.09
N THR A 65 -10.50 6.73 0.05
CA THR A 65 -11.84 6.37 0.51
C THR A 65 -11.99 6.60 2.01
N ILE A 66 -11.00 6.18 2.82
CA ILE A 66 -10.95 6.46 4.26
C ILE A 66 -10.96 7.97 4.50
N ASP A 67 -10.05 8.71 3.87
CA ASP A 67 -9.87 10.15 4.08
C ASP A 67 -11.12 10.96 3.68
N THR A 68 -11.82 10.53 2.62
CA THR A 68 -12.97 11.26 2.05
C THR A 68 -14.31 10.89 2.71
N HIS A 69 -14.50 9.63 3.08
CA HIS A 69 -15.81 9.11 3.50
C HIS A 69 -15.87 8.60 4.92
N PHE A 70 -14.72 8.41 5.57
CA PHE A 70 -14.64 7.89 6.92
C PHE A 70 -13.90 8.87 7.84
N HIS A 71 -14.21 8.81 9.13
CA HIS A 71 -13.59 9.67 10.13
C HIS A 71 -12.30 9.05 10.69
N GLY A 72 -11.44 8.54 9.80
CA GLY A 72 -10.10 8.03 10.14
C GLY A 72 -9.87 6.53 9.95
N ARG A 73 -10.90 5.67 10.00
CA ARG A 73 -10.77 4.23 9.69
C ARG A 73 -12.04 3.62 9.11
N LEU A 74 -11.90 2.46 8.46
CA LEU A 74 -13.03 1.67 7.96
C LEU A 74 -13.80 0.98 9.10
N PRO A 75 -15.08 0.63 8.89
CA PRO A 75 -15.80 -0.31 9.75
C PRO A 75 -15.04 -1.65 9.81
N GLY A 76 -14.97 -2.27 10.99
CA GLY A 76 -14.14 -3.44 11.24
C GLY A 76 -14.44 -4.63 10.32
N LYS A 77 -15.72 -4.85 9.96
CA LYS A 77 -16.09 -5.89 8.98
C LYS A 77 -15.56 -5.61 7.58
N VAL A 78 -15.55 -4.34 7.16
CA VAL A 78 -15.02 -3.90 5.87
C VAL A 78 -13.49 -4.01 5.89
N ALA A 79 -12.84 -3.54 6.97
CA ALA A 79 -11.40 -3.67 7.17
C ALA A 79 -10.95 -5.14 7.12
N LYS A 80 -11.66 -6.04 7.81
CA LYS A 80 -11.43 -7.50 7.78
C LYS A 80 -11.57 -8.10 6.38
N ALA A 81 -12.59 -7.68 5.62
CA ALA A 81 -12.76 -8.12 4.24
C ALA A 81 -11.62 -7.67 3.33
N ILE A 82 -11.16 -6.42 3.46
CA ILE A 82 -10.04 -5.87 2.69
C ILE A 82 -8.72 -6.54 3.09
N ALA A 83 -8.48 -6.73 4.39
CA ALA A 83 -7.33 -7.44 4.93
C ALA A 83 -7.21 -8.87 4.37
N LYS A 84 -8.34 -9.60 4.32
CA LYS A 84 -8.36 -10.94 3.72
C LYS A 84 -7.98 -10.91 2.25
N GLN A 85 -8.54 -9.98 1.48
CA GLN A 85 -8.31 -9.87 0.04
C GLN A 85 -6.88 -9.43 -0.29
N SER A 86 -6.32 -8.51 0.50
CA SER A 86 -4.92 -8.07 0.34
C SER A 86 -3.95 -9.20 0.66
N LEU A 87 -4.22 -10.03 1.67
CA LEU A 87 -3.45 -11.24 1.95
C LEU A 87 -3.54 -12.28 0.83
N ILE A 88 -4.72 -12.48 0.21
CA ILE A 88 -4.86 -13.39 -0.94
C ILE A 88 -4.04 -12.89 -2.13
N GLY A 89 -4.10 -11.58 -2.42
CA GLY A 89 -3.28 -10.95 -3.46
C GLY A 89 -1.78 -11.09 -3.16
N LEU A 90 -1.37 -10.83 -1.93
CA LEU A 90 0.02 -10.93 -1.51
C LEU A 90 0.57 -12.36 -1.60
N ASP A 91 -0.23 -13.36 -1.21
CA ASP A 91 0.13 -14.77 -1.36
C ASP A 91 0.39 -15.13 -2.83
N HIS A 92 -0.46 -14.65 -3.74
CA HIS A 92 -0.26 -14.83 -5.18
C HIS A 92 1.04 -14.19 -5.67
N ILE A 93 1.36 -12.97 -5.25
CA ILE A 93 2.61 -12.27 -5.59
C ILE A 93 3.82 -13.09 -5.11
N HIS A 94 3.82 -13.52 -3.85
CA HIS A 94 4.92 -14.26 -3.25
C HIS A 94 5.12 -15.66 -3.86
N GLN A 95 4.05 -16.34 -4.27
CA GLN A 95 4.15 -17.63 -4.98
C GLN A 95 4.91 -17.51 -6.32
N HIS A 96 4.93 -16.32 -6.92
CA HIS A 96 5.70 -16.02 -8.13
C HIS A 96 7.13 -15.57 -7.85
N GLY A 97 7.56 -15.54 -6.58
CA GLY A 97 8.90 -15.11 -6.19
C GLY A 97 9.16 -13.61 -6.39
N ILE A 98 8.08 -12.82 -6.38
CA ILE A 98 8.10 -11.36 -6.53
C ILE A 98 7.87 -10.73 -5.15
N GLY A 99 8.60 -9.66 -4.85
CA GLY A 99 8.24 -8.70 -3.81
C GLY A 99 7.54 -7.50 -4.44
N HIS A 100 6.46 -7.02 -3.84
CA HIS A 100 5.75 -5.82 -4.23
C HIS A 100 6.62 -4.57 -3.99
N GLY A 101 7.27 -4.47 -2.82
CA GLY A 101 8.24 -3.41 -2.48
C GLY A 101 7.61 -2.13 -1.91
N ASP A 102 6.34 -1.85 -2.24
CA ASP A 102 5.62 -0.66 -1.78
C ASP A 102 4.17 -0.96 -1.35
N LEU A 103 3.96 -1.95 -0.49
CA LEU A 103 2.60 -2.39 -0.12
C LEU A 103 1.98 -1.51 0.98
N HIS A 104 0.90 -0.79 0.66
CA HIS A 104 0.14 0.04 1.61
C HIS A 104 -1.31 0.30 1.13
N THR A 105 -2.14 0.94 1.95
CA THR A 105 -3.57 1.22 1.66
C THR A 105 -3.82 2.03 0.39
N ARG A 106 -2.90 2.92 -0.04
CA ARG A 106 -3.01 3.64 -1.34
C ARG A 106 -2.78 2.75 -2.57
N ASN A 107 -2.17 1.57 -2.41
CA ASN A 107 -1.94 0.59 -3.47
C ASN A 107 -2.97 -0.56 -3.43
N LEU A 108 -4.02 -0.41 -2.61
CA LEU A 108 -5.23 -1.22 -2.66
C LEU A 108 -6.34 -0.39 -3.30
N VAL A 109 -6.94 -0.89 -4.37
CA VAL A 109 -7.96 -0.16 -5.13
C VAL A 109 -9.24 -0.97 -5.24
N PHE A 110 -10.38 -0.32 -5.04
CA PHE A 110 -11.67 -0.98 -5.14
C PHE A 110 -12.06 -1.27 -6.59
N THR A 111 -12.71 -2.41 -6.83
CA THR A 111 -13.28 -2.74 -8.13
C THR A 111 -14.59 -1.98 -8.35
N LEU A 112 -14.85 -1.57 -9.60
CA LEU A 112 -16.12 -0.95 -10.00
C LEU A 112 -16.92 -1.88 -10.94
N PRO A 113 -17.56 -2.94 -10.42
CA PRO A 113 -18.32 -3.85 -11.25
C PRO A 113 -19.43 -3.11 -12.01
N GLY A 114 -19.52 -3.38 -13.32
CA GLY A 114 -20.55 -2.81 -14.19
C GLY A 114 -20.16 -1.52 -14.91
N MET A 115 -19.02 -0.87 -14.59
CA MET A 115 -18.59 0.37 -15.25
C MET A 115 -18.14 0.19 -16.70
N ASN A 116 -17.65 -0.99 -17.10
CA ASN A 116 -16.98 -1.16 -18.40
C ASN A 116 -17.89 -0.94 -19.62
N HIS A 117 -19.21 -0.94 -19.45
CA HIS A 117 -20.19 -0.85 -20.53
C HIS A 117 -21.31 0.16 -20.28
N VAL A 118 -21.16 1.04 -19.28
CA VAL A 118 -22.13 2.13 -19.13
C VAL A 118 -22.01 3.11 -20.31
N PRO A 119 -23.12 3.66 -20.83
CA PRO A 119 -23.10 4.78 -21.75
C PRO A 119 -22.32 5.99 -21.18
N GLU A 120 -21.71 6.80 -22.05
CA GLU A 120 -20.82 7.89 -21.63
C GLU A 120 -21.52 8.98 -20.80
N ASP A 121 -22.77 9.30 -21.12
CA ASP A 121 -23.60 10.20 -20.32
C ASP A 121 -23.79 9.67 -18.90
N LYS A 122 -24.00 8.36 -18.73
CA LYS A 122 -24.06 7.71 -17.42
C LYS A 122 -22.71 7.65 -16.72
N PHE A 123 -21.62 7.43 -17.46
CA PHE A 123 -20.27 7.45 -16.90
C PHE A 123 -19.95 8.83 -16.29
N ILE A 124 -20.25 9.91 -17.02
CA ILE A 124 -20.09 11.29 -16.57
C ILE A 124 -21.05 11.63 -15.42
N GLU A 125 -22.28 11.10 -15.43
CA GLU A 125 -23.21 11.27 -14.30
C GLU A 125 -22.64 10.64 -13.00
N ILE A 126 -22.01 9.47 -13.11
CA ILE A 126 -21.45 8.76 -11.95
C ILE A 126 -20.16 9.41 -11.42
N LEU A 127 -19.22 9.74 -12.32
CA LEU A 127 -17.91 10.29 -11.94
C LEU A 127 -17.86 11.82 -11.91
N GLY A 128 -18.92 12.50 -12.34
CA GLY A 128 -18.94 13.94 -12.51
C GLY A 128 -18.26 14.41 -13.81
N VAL A 129 -18.60 15.63 -14.19
CA VAL A 129 -17.95 16.32 -15.32
C VAL A 129 -16.50 16.62 -14.94
N PRO A 130 -15.51 16.38 -15.83
CA PRO A 130 -14.12 16.72 -15.56
C PRO A 130 -13.94 18.17 -15.13
N ASP A 131 -13.36 18.38 -13.95
CA ASP A 131 -12.99 19.72 -13.45
C ASP A 131 -11.65 20.11 -14.08
N ILE A 132 -11.69 21.07 -15.01
CA ILE A 132 -10.56 21.49 -15.84
C ILE A 132 -10.02 22.82 -15.34
N GLY A 133 -8.74 22.82 -14.94
CA GLY A 133 -7.99 24.04 -14.62
C GLY A 133 -7.06 24.41 -15.77
N LEU A 134 -7.20 25.61 -16.35
CA LEU A 134 -6.28 26.11 -17.37
C LEU A 134 -4.93 26.49 -16.76
N ILE A 135 -3.84 26.13 -17.43
CA ILE A 135 -2.48 26.46 -16.99
C ILE A 135 -2.09 27.85 -17.54
N HIS A 136 -1.61 28.71 -16.64
CA HIS A 136 -1.11 30.05 -16.97
C HIS A 136 0.22 30.31 -16.27
N ARG A 137 1.09 31.12 -16.89
CA ARG A 137 2.32 31.57 -16.24
C ARG A 137 2.00 32.58 -15.14
N THR A 138 2.60 32.41 -13.95
CA THR A 138 2.37 33.29 -12.79
C THR A 138 2.95 34.70 -12.98
N HIS A 139 3.99 34.87 -13.80
CA HIS A 139 4.78 36.11 -13.86
C HIS A 139 4.93 36.75 -15.25
N GLU A 140 4.31 36.20 -16.30
CA GLU A 140 4.38 36.75 -17.65
C GLU A 140 3.00 37.14 -18.17
N LYS A 141 2.91 38.28 -18.88
CA LYS A 141 1.67 38.71 -19.58
C LYS A 141 1.38 37.88 -20.84
N SER A 142 2.29 36.98 -21.23
CA SER A 142 2.10 36.10 -22.39
C SER A 142 1.14 34.97 -22.05
N LEU A 143 0.13 34.77 -22.89
CA LEU A 143 -0.77 33.62 -22.82
C LEU A 143 -0.17 32.36 -23.47
N ASP A 144 0.97 32.50 -24.18
CA ASP A 144 1.58 31.39 -24.91
C ASP A 144 2.46 30.54 -23.98
N LEU A 145 2.09 29.27 -23.88
CA LEU A 145 2.89 28.25 -23.20
C LEU A 145 4.00 27.74 -24.12
N GLU A 146 5.15 27.38 -23.54
CA GLU A 146 6.22 26.72 -24.28
C GLU A 146 5.75 25.37 -24.87
N PRO A 147 6.28 24.95 -26.02
CA PRO A 147 6.01 23.62 -26.57
C PRO A 147 6.29 22.52 -25.53
N GLY A 148 5.33 21.62 -25.32
CA GLY A 148 5.44 20.53 -24.35
C GLY A 148 4.78 20.78 -22.99
N ILE A 149 4.37 22.01 -22.68
CA ILE A 149 3.60 22.30 -21.47
C ILE A 149 2.11 21.99 -21.70
N PRO A 150 1.44 21.21 -20.81
CA PRO A 150 0.01 20.97 -20.91
C PRO A 150 -0.79 22.27 -20.85
N LYS A 151 -1.87 22.37 -21.64
CA LYS A 151 -2.74 23.55 -21.65
C LYS A 151 -3.68 23.62 -20.44
N TYR A 152 -3.96 22.48 -19.84
CA TYR A 152 -4.86 22.33 -18.73
C TYR A 152 -4.45 21.14 -17.86
N LEU A 153 -4.93 21.16 -16.62
CA LEU A 153 -4.94 20.03 -15.71
C LEU A 153 -6.38 19.60 -15.51
N VAL A 154 -6.57 18.31 -15.26
CA VAL A 154 -7.85 17.76 -14.83
C VAL A 154 -7.70 17.39 -13.36
N ARG A 155 -8.58 17.91 -12.51
CA ARG A 155 -8.59 17.51 -11.10
C ARG A 155 -9.02 16.06 -10.99
N SER A 156 -8.40 15.30 -10.09
CA SER A 156 -8.86 13.96 -9.73
C SER A 156 -10.33 14.00 -9.33
N THR A 157 -11.14 13.09 -9.88
CA THR A 157 -12.54 12.99 -9.49
C THR A 157 -12.67 12.43 -8.06
N SER A 158 -13.73 12.82 -7.37
CA SER A 158 -14.13 12.24 -6.09
C SER A 158 -15.28 11.28 -6.34
N TYR A 159 -15.11 10.04 -5.90
CA TYR A 159 -16.15 9.03 -6.00
C TYR A 159 -17.20 9.31 -4.93
N GLN A 160 -18.49 9.23 -5.27
CA GLN A 160 -19.53 9.15 -4.25
C GLN A 160 -19.46 7.76 -3.61
N PRO A 161 -19.64 7.62 -2.29
CA PRO A 161 -19.61 6.32 -1.64
C PRO A 161 -20.84 5.53 -2.12
N CYS A 162 -20.65 4.57 -3.01
CA CYS A 162 -21.74 3.72 -3.50
C CYS A 162 -21.79 2.38 -2.74
N SER A 163 -22.81 1.59 -3.08
CA SER A 163 -23.11 0.25 -2.57
C SER A 163 -21.95 -0.75 -2.57
N TRP A 164 -20.86 -0.51 -3.30
CA TRP A 164 -19.70 -1.42 -3.38
C TRP A 164 -18.87 -1.46 -2.09
N ILE A 165 -19.05 -0.53 -1.15
CA ILE A 165 -18.40 -0.61 0.18
C ILE A 165 -19.05 -1.70 1.05
N SER A 166 -20.33 -2.04 0.84
CA SER A 166 -21.03 -3.04 1.65
C SER A 166 -20.50 -4.47 1.44
N THR A 167 -20.00 -4.76 0.24
CA THR A 167 -19.30 -6.00 -0.11
C THR A 167 -18.06 -5.61 -0.92
N PRO A 168 -17.01 -5.12 -0.25
CA PRO A 168 -15.86 -4.54 -0.93
C PRO A 168 -15.12 -5.63 -1.71
N SER A 169 -14.70 -5.30 -2.92
CA SER A 169 -13.75 -6.08 -3.69
C SER A 169 -12.58 -5.18 -4.05
N ILE A 170 -11.35 -5.59 -3.69
CA ILE A 170 -10.13 -4.82 -3.93
C ILE A 170 -9.16 -5.58 -4.83
N LYS A 171 -8.27 -4.83 -5.45
CA LYS A 171 -7.11 -5.32 -6.19
C LYS A 171 -5.86 -4.57 -5.75
N ILE A 172 -4.73 -5.27 -5.72
CA ILE A 172 -3.41 -4.66 -5.54
C ILE A 172 -2.97 -4.10 -6.89
N ILE A 173 -2.45 -2.88 -6.87
CA ILE A 173 -1.97 -2.13 -8.03
C ILE A 173 -0.52 -1.68 -7.82
N ASP A 174 0.05 -1.06 -8.84
CA ASP A 174 1.33 -0.34 -8.82
C ASP A 174 2.56 -1.20 -8.49
N PHE A 175 3.04 -1.92 -9.51
CA PHE A 175 4.22 -2.79 -9.43
C PHE A 175 5.52 -2.07 -9.82
N GLY A 176 5.57 -0.74 -9.72
CA GLY A 176 6.74 0.08 -10.08
C GLY A 176 7.98 -0.24 -9.25
N GLU A 177 7.79 -0.44 -7.94
CA GLU A 177 8.86 -0.79 -6.99
C GLU A 177 9.06 -2.31 -6.83
N SER A 178 8.32 -3.11 -7.60
CA SER A 178 8.37 -4.56 -7.48
C SER A 178 9.67 -5.14 -7.99
N PHE A 179 10.07 -6.26 -7.40
CA PHE A 179 11.35 -6.88 -7.70
C PHE A 179 11.28 -8.40 -7.63
N THR A 180 12.15 -9.05 -8.40
CA THR A 180 12.33 -10.50 -8.35
C THR A 180 13.49 -10.85 -7.43
N ARG A 181 13.59 -12.12 -7.01
CA ARG A 181 14.74 -12.60 -6.23
C ARG A 181 16.10 -12.32 -6.88
N THR A 182 16.17 -12.28 -8.22
CA THR A 182 17.40 -12.00 -8.98
C THR A 182 17.69 -10.52 -9.14
N GLU A 183 16.68 -9.65 -8.98
CA GLU A 183 16.77 -8.20 -9.13
C GLU A 183 16.47 -7.48 -7.80
N SER A 184 16.90 -8.08 -6.68
CA SER A 184 16.64 -7.54 -5.35
C SER A 184 17.27 -6.14 -5.20
N PRO A 185 16.50 -5.15 -4.74
CA PRO A 185 17.02 -3.81 -4.55
C PRO A 185 17.96 -3.74 -3.34
N LYS A 186 18.78 -2.69 -3.29
CA LYS A 186 19.62 -2.38 -2.12
C LYS A 186 18.85 -1.62 -1.03
N THR A 187 17.80 -0.94 -1.41
CA THR A 187 16.92 -0.15 -0.52
C THR A 187 15.55 -0.01 -1.18
N LEU A 188 14.54 0.32 -0.38
CA LEU A 188 13.20 0.65 -0.84
C LEU A 188 12.82 2.03 -0.30
N HIS A 189 11.96 2.74 -1.02
CA HIS A 189 11.56 4.11 -0.70
C HIS A 189 10.39 4.21 0.28
N THR A 190 10.09 3.14 1.01
CA THR A 190 9.01 3.11 2.02
C THR A 190 9.23 4.19 3.09
N PRO A 191 8.19 4.91 3.54
CA PRO A 191 8.30 5.88 4.62
C PRO A 191 8.93 5.28 5.88
N LEU A 192 9.70 6.08 6.64
CA LEU A 192 10.45 5.59 7.79
C LEU A 192 9.53 4.89 8.81
N SER A 193 8.38 5.49 9.14
CA SER A 193 7.43 4.97 10.14
C SER A 193 6.81 3.60 9.83
N VAL A 194 6.97 3.06 8.62
CA VAL A 194 6.49 1.71 8.26
C VAL A 194 7.59 0.84 7.64
N ARG A 195 8.82 1.36 7.58
CA ARG A 195 9.96 0.70 6.94
C ARG A 195 10.34 -0.57 7.69
N ALA A 196 10.54 -1.66 6.95
CA ALA A 196 10.97 -2.92 7.52
C ALA A 196 12.37 -2.82 8.15
N PRO A 197 12.63 -3.53 9.28
CA PRO A 197 13.87 -3.40 10.02
C PRO A 197 15.09 -3.81 9.19
N GLU A 198 15.00 -4.82 8.33
CA GLU A 198 16.11 -5.23 7.45
C GLU A 198 16.58 -4.11 6.50
N ILE A 199 15.71 -3.18 6.12
CA ILE A 199 16.10 -2.01 5.31
C ILE A 199 16.87 -1.01 6.19
N ILE A 200 16.41 -0.80 7.44
CA ILE A 200 17.08 0.10 8.41
C ILE A 200 18.48 -0.44 8.74
N PHE A 201 18.59 -1.76 8.93
CA PHE A 201 19.83 -2.47 9.22
C PHE A 201 20.69 -2.81 8.00
N GLN A 202 20.31 -2.33 6.82
CA GLN A 202 21.03 -2.57 5.56
C GLN A 202 21.34 -4.06 5.34
N ASP A 203 20.43 -4.93 5.80
CA ASP A 203 20.52 -6.37 5.67
C ASP A 203 19.89 -6.80 4.34
N ARG A 204 19.98 -8.10 4.04
CA ARG A 204 19.45 -8.67 2.81
C ARG A 204 17.94 -8.48 2.73
N ILE A 205 17.51 -7.79 1.67
CA ILE A 205 16.10 -7.63 1.30
C ILE A 205 15.63 -8.85 0.49
N ASP A 206 14.43 -9.33 0.79
CA ASP A 206 13.67 -10.25 -0.06
C ASP A 206 12.17 -9.90 0.02
N TYR A 207 11.31 -10.67 -0.66
CA TYR A 207 9.86 -10.42 -0.71
C TYR A 207 9.19 -10.37 0.67
N ARG A 208 9.84 -10.87 1.74
CA ARG A 208 9.28 -10.84 3.09
C ARG A 208 9.25 -9.45 3.70
N VAL A 209 9.87 -8.46 3.05
CA VAL A 209 9.65 -7.04 3.34
C VAL A 209 8.16 -6.70 3.28
N ASP A 210 7.43 -7.27 2.32
CA ASP A 210 6.00 -7.01 2.16
C ASP A 210 5.16 -7.64 3.28
N LEU A 211 5.66 -8.67 3.96
CA LEU A 211 5.00 -9.23 5.16
C LEU A 211 5.07 -8.24 6.32
N TRP A 212 6.18 -7.51 6.46
CA TRP A 212 6.27 -6.41 7.43
C TRP A 212 5.30 -5.29 7.06
N SER A 213 5.32 -4.84 5.80
CA SER A 213 4.40 -3.81 5.30
C SER A 213 2.94 -4.22 5.48
N MET A 214 2.60 -5.50 5.25
CA MET A 214 1.28 -6.06 5.55
C MET A 214 0.95 -5.96 7.05
N GLY A 215 1.87 -6.26 7.96
CA GLY A 215 1.65 -6.09 9.40
C GLY A 215 1.31 -4.65 9.78
N CYS A 216 2.06 -3.68 9.24
CA CYS A 216 1.78 -2.25 9.42
C CYS A 216 0.42 -1.84 8.82
N MET A 217 0.15 -2.27 7.60
CA MET A 217 -1.11 -1.97 6.89
C MET A 217 -2.32 -2.59 7.59
N LEU A 218 -2.19 -3.81 8.14
CA LEU A 218 -3.25 -4.40 8.95
C LEU A 218 -3.50 -3.56 10.20
N PHE A 219 -2.47 -3.16 10.95
CA PHE A 219 -2.67 -2.27 12.09
C PHE A 219 -3.44 -1.00 11.67
N GLU A 220 -2.98 -0.31 10.62
CA GLU A 220 -3.57 0.93 10.11
C GLU A 220 -5.03 0.77 9.64
N LEU A 221 -5.37 -0.33 8.95
CA LEU A 221 -6.73 -0.57 8.49
C LEU A 221 -7.77 -0.60 9.64
N PHE A 222 -7.36 -1.08 10.82
CA PHE A 222 -8.26 -1.21 11.98
C PHE A 222 -8.16 -0.03 12.96
N THR A 223 -7.06 0.71 12.97
CA THR A 223 -6.84 1.81 13.93
C THR A 223 -6.94 3.20 13.30
N GLY A 224 -6.72 3.29 11.98
CA GLY A 224 -6.64 4.55 11.24
C GLY A 224 -5.28 5.24 11.31
N GLN A 225 -4.27 4.60 11.90
CA GLN A 225 -2.91 5.14 12.00
C GLN A 225 -1.87 4.01 11.97
N PRO A 226 -0.63 4.26 11.53
CA PRO A 226 0.42 3.24 11.55
C PRO A 226 0.77 2.78 12.98
N PRO A 227 1.38 1.60 13.16
CA PRO A 227 1.77 1.08 14.47
C PRO A 227 2.87 1.91 15.15
N PHE A 228 3.70 2.59 14.36
CA PHE A 228 4.85 3.36 14.86
C PHE A 228 4.63 4.86 14.63
N ASP A 229 5.19 5.68 15.52
CA ASP A 229 5.06 7.12 15.41
C ASP A 229 5.84 7.65 14.19
N SER A 230 5.34 8.73 13.60
CA SER A 230 5.98 9.45 12.50
C SER A 230 6.54 10.80 12.92
N PHE A 231 6.16 11.33 14.09
CA PHE A 231 6.57 12.66 14.52
C PHE A 231 8.01 12.67 15.05
N LEU A 232 8.89 13.40 14.35
CA LEU A 232 10.33 13.51 14.66
C LEU A 232 11.03 12.14 14.79
N THR A 233 10.48 11.12 14.14
CA THR A 233 11.00 9.75 14.19
C THR A 233 12.37 9.67 13.52
N THR A 234 13.33 9.14 14.26
CA THR A 234 14.67 8.76 13.78
C THR A 234 14.78 7.23 13.76
N PRO A 235 15.79 6.65 13.08
CA PRO A 235 16.00 5.20 13.08
C PRO A 235 16.11 4.59 14.48
N ASN A 236 16.77 5.27 15.43
CA ASN A 236 16.88 4.78 16.80
C ASN A 236 15.53 4.78 17.55
N ILE A 237 14.69 5.81 17.36
CA ILE A 237 13.34 5.87 17.95
C ILE A 237 12.48 4.75 17.40
N LEU A 238 12.47 4.60 16.08
CA LEU A 238 11.67 3.59 15.41
C LEU A 238 12.06 2.17 15.83
N VAL A 239 13.35 1.86 15.85
CA VAL A 239 13.81 0.53 16.27
C VAL A 239 13.49 0.29 17.76
N GLY A 240 13.55 1.33 18.60
CA GLY A 240 13.05 1.26 19.98
C GLY A 240 11.59 0.81 20.05
N GLN A 241 10.70 1.51 19.33
CA GLN A 241 9.28 1.15 19.25
C GLN A 241 9.06 -0.25 18.67
N MET A 242 9.81 -0.64 17.63
CA MET A 242 9.75 -1.99 17.08
C MET A 242 10.10 -3.05 18.13
N ARG A 243 11.07 -2.79 19.01
CA ARG A 243 11.47 -3.73 20.07
C ARG A 243 10.41 -3.87 21.15
N ASP A 244 9.69 -2.80 21.47
CA ASP A 244 8.59 -2.85 22.45
C ASP A 244 7.40 -3.66 21.90
N MET A 245 7.18 -3.62 20.58
CA MET A 245 6.06 -4.28 19.91
C MET A 245 6.35 -5.71 19.40
N ALA A 246 7.60 -6.00 19.03
CA ALA A 246 7.99 -7.27 18.45
C ALA A 246 7.93 -8.41 19.48
N SER A 247 7.69 -9.63 18.99
CA SER A 247 7.66 -10.85 19.82
C SER A 247 8.99 -11.62 19.79
N ASP A 248 9.99 -11.12 19.09
CA ASP A 248 11.36 -11.63 19.02
C ASP A 248 12.38 -10.55 19.36
N ASP A 249 13.56 -11.00 19.79
CA ASP A 249 14.70 -10.14 20.00
C ASP A 249 15.32 -9.72 18.67
N LEU A 250 16.03 -8.58 18.68
CA LEU A 250 16.86 -8.18 17.55
C LEU A 250 17.84 -9.31 17.19
N PRO A 251 18.00 -9.65 15.90
CA PRO A 251 19.02 -10.59 15.46
C PRO A 251 20.43 -10.20 15.93
N GLY A 252 21.23 -11.20 16.33
CA GLY A 252 22.63 -11.04 16.75
C GLY A 252 23.44 -10.09 15.83
N ARG A 253 23.26 -10.25 14.52
CA ARG A 253 23.91 -9.47 13.46
C ARG A 253 23.58 -7.97 13.47
N TRP A 254 22.47 -7.56 14.07
CA TRP A 254 22.03 -6.16 14.12
C TRP A 254 22.47 -5.42 15.39
N HIS A 255 22.98 -6.14 16.39
CA HIS A 255 23.33 -5.56 17.70
C HIS A 255 24.41 -4.47 17.60
N GLY A 256 25.42 -4.64 16.74
CA GLY A 256 26.48 -3.65 16.55
C GLY A 256 25.93 -2.30 16.09
N MET A 257 25.16 -2.33 15.00
CA MET A 257 24.53 -1.14 14.42
C MET A 257 23.50 -0.50 15.38
N TRP A 258 22.76 -1.33 16.12
CA TRP A 258 21.84 -0.84 17.16
C TRP A 258 22.58 -0.11 18.28
N ASN A 259 23.70 -0.67 18.76
CA ASN A 259 24.50 -0.03 19.81
C ASN A 259 25.06 1.31 19.36
N GLU A 260 25.49 1.43 18.10
CA GLU A 260 25.94 2.68 17.49
C GLU A 260 24.79 3.71 17.42
N MET A 261 23.64 3.32 16.87
CA MET A 261 22.43 4.16 16.82
C MET A 261 22.00 4.68 18.19
N ASN A 262 22.08 3.81 19.21
CA ASN A 262 21.63 4.15 20.55
C ASN A 262 22.67 4.99 21.32
N ALA A 263 23.97 4.84 21.03
CA ALA A 263 25.02 5.67 21.61
C ALA A 263 24.96 7.14 21.12
N GLU A 264 24.54 7.35 19.88
CA GLU A 264 24.34 8.68 19.29
C GLU A 264 23.06 9.36 19.77
N ALA A 265 22.12 8.60 20.35
CA ALA A 265 20.86 9.12 20.86
C ALA A 265 21.06 9.81 22.21
N SER A 266 20.78 11.11 22.27
CA SER A 266 20.80 11.90 23.51
C SER A 266 19.51 11.69 24.32
N GLY A 267 19.29 10.49 24.87
CA GLY A 267 18.11 10.24 25.72
C GLY A 267 17.96 8.79 26.20
N THR A 268 17.46 8.63 27.43
CA THR A 268 16.99 7.33 27.94
C THR A 268 15.62 7.03 27.37
N PHE A 269 15.48 5.93 26.62
CA PHE A 269 14.17 5.45 26.17
C PHE A 269 13.39 4.89 27.36
N GLU A 270 12.24 5.49 27.66
CA GLU A 270 11.23 4.80 28.46
C GLU A 270 10.54 3.75 27.57
N PRO A 271 10.35 2.51 28.06
CA PRO A 271 9.65 1.48 27.30
C PRO A 271 8.24 1.93 26.93
N GLY A 272 7.87 1.78 25.65
CA GLY A 272 6.51 1.98 25.17
C GLY A 272 5.59 0.79 25.46
N PRO A 273 4.30 0.90 25.09
CA PRO A 273 3.35 -0.20 25.17
C PRO A 273 3.74 -1.33 24.21
N ASN A 274 3.40 -2.57 24.55
CA ASN A 274 3.53 -3.66 23.60
C ASN A 274 2.45 -3.57 22.49
N LEU A 275 2.58 -4.39 21.44
CA LEU A 275 1.67 -4.38 20.30
C LEU A 275 0.19 -4.56 20.69
N GLN A 276 -0.12 -5.47 21.63
CA GLN A 276 -1.50 -5.74 22.00
C GLN A 276 -2.09 -4.57 22.81
N GLU A 277 -1.33 -4.04 23.77
CA GLU A 277 -1.72 -2.87 24.55
C GLU A 277 -1.99 -1.68 23.65
N TRP A 278 -1.07 -1.39 22.73
CA TRP A 278 -1.20 -0.28 21.81
C TRP A 278 -2.38 -0.43 20.85
N LEU A 279 -2.57 -1.64 20.29
CA LEU A 279 -3.69 -1.91 19.40
C LEU A 279 -5.04 -1.72 20.12
N GLU A 280 -5.18 -2.20 21.36
CA GLU A 280 -6.39 -2.01 22.16
C GLU A 280 -6.61 -0.56 22.56
N GLU A 281 -5.56 0.14 23.01
CA GLU A 281 -5.61 1.56 23.37
C GLU A 281 -6.14 2.40 22.21
N VAL A 282 -5.57 2.23 21.02
CA VAL A 282 -5.99 3.00 19.85
C VAL A 282 -7.37 2.59 19.37
N TYR A 283 -7.66 1.28 19.33
CA TYR A 283 -8.93 0.80 18.77
C TYR A 283 -10.14 1.17 19.65
N PHE A 284 -10.01 1.05 20.98
CA PHE A 284 -11.10 1.29 21.94
C PHE A 284 -11.06 2.67 22.60
N GLY A 285 -9.88 3.30 22.72
CA GLY A 285 -9.70 4.64 23.28
C GLY A 285 -9.97 5.77 22.29
N GLY A 286 -10.09 5.45 21.00
CA GLY A 286 -10.39 6.40 19.93
C GLY A 286 -11.78 7.03 20.02
N ARG A 287 -12.03 8.06 19.19
CA ARG A 287 -13.32 8.77 19.14
C ARG A 287 -14.43 7.97 18.45
N LEU A 288 -14.08 6.93 17.72
CA LEU A 288 -15.01 6.14 16.92
C LEU A 288 -15.59 5.00 17.76
N THR A 289 -16.89 4.78 17.65
CA THR A 289 -17.55 3.66 18.31
C THR A 289 -16.94 2.34 17.81
N PRO A 290 -16.39 1.50 18.71
CA PRO A 290 -15.89 0.18 18.36
C PRO A 290 -16.99 -0.71 17.79
N ASP A 291 -16.71 -1.42 16.70
CA ASP A 291 -17.65 -2.33 16.03
C ASP A 291 -17.15 -3.78 15.94
N LEU A 292 -15.94 -4.04 16.45
CA LEU A 292 -15.37 -5.36 16.72
C LEU A 292 -15.28 -5.61 18.22
N THR A 293 -15.26 -6.89 18.59
CA THR A 293 -15.12 -7.30 19.99
C THR A 293 -13.69 -7.21 20.48
N VAL A 294 -13.47 -7.21 21.80
CA VAL A 294 -12.12 -7.35 22.37
C VAL A 294 -11.43 -8.62 21.88
N GLU A 295 -12.19 -9.71 21.73
CA GLU A 295 -11.66 -10.98 21.22
C GLU A 295 -11.14 -10.85 19.78
N ASP A 296 -11.86 -10.13 18.91
CA ASP A 296 -11.40 -9.84 17.54
C ASP A 296 -10.06 -9.09 17.56
N ILE A 297 -9.92 -8.08 18.42
CA ILE A 297 -8.71 -7.27 18.52
C ILE A 297 -7.53 -8.05 19.09
N VAL A 298 -7.77 -8.95 20.06
CA VAL A 298 -6.75 -9.88 20.56
C VAL A 298 -6.29 -10.86 19.47
N ARG A 299 -7.20 -11.37 18.64
CA ARG A 299 -6.86 -12.24 17.51
C ARG A 299 -6.07 -11.48 16.44
N LEU A 300 -6.50 -10.26 16.11
CA LEU A 300 -5.80 -9.37 15.19
C LEU A 300 -4.38 -9.05 15.67
N GLY A 301 -4.18 -8.73 16.95
CA GLY A 301 -2.85 -8.47 17.52
C GLY A 301 -1.92 -9.68 17.38
N LYS A 302 -2.42 -10.90 17.61
CA LYS A 302 -1.65 -12.15 17.38
C LYS A 302 -1.29 -12.34 15.91
N ILE A 303 -2.18 -11.98 14.98
CA ILE A 303 -1.93 -12.05 13.54
C ILE A 303 -0.84 -11.06 13.14
N ILE A 304 -0.94 -9.80 13.58
CA ILE A 304 0.04 -8.75 13.30
C ILE A 304 1.41 -9.11 13.90
N ALA A 305 1.45 -9.66 15.12
CA ALA A 305 2.69 -10.09 15.78
C ALA A 305 3.48 -11.14 14.98
N LYS A 306 2.78 -12.02 14.24
CA LYS A 306 3.41 -13.02 13.36
C LYS A 306 4.06 -12.39 12.12
N LEU A 307 3.60 -11.20 11.70
CA LEU A 307 4.10 -10.45 10.54
C LEU A 307 5.23 -9.49 10.93
N LEU A 308 5.12 -8.85 12.10
CA LEU A 308 6.09 -7.89 12.63
C LEU A 308 7.23 -8.56 13.41
N ARG A 309 7.84 -9.61 12.83
CA ARG A 309 9.02 -10.27 13.38
C ARG A 309 10.30 -9.65 12.82
N PHE A 310 11.33 -9.52 13.64
CA PHE A 310 12.64 -9.05 13.17
C PHE A 310 13.32 -10.08 12.27
N GLU A 311 13.35 -11.35 12.67
CA GLU A 311 13.94 -12.38 11.82
C GLU A 311 13.00 -12.70 10.66
N THR A 312 13.40 -12.31 9.44
CA THR A 312 12.55 -12.36 8.24
C THR A 312 12.06 -13.78 7.95
N ASN A 313 12.88 -14.79 8.18
CA ASN A 313 12.52 -16.21 7.98
C ASN A 313 11.45 -16.72 8.96
N THR A 314 11.20 -15.99 10.06
CA THR A 314 10.19 -16.37 11.07
C THR A 314 8.86 -15.67 10.88
N ARG A 315 8.77 -14.70 9.96
CA ARG A 315 7.50 -14.06 9.60
C ARG A 315 6.54 -15.08 9.01
N ALA A 316 5.30 -15.07 9.45
CA ALA A 316 4.26 -15.89 8.84
C ALA A 316 4.03 -15.48 7.39
N SER A 317 3.94 -16.46 6.49
CA SER A 317 3.54 -16.19 5.10
C SER A 317 2.09 -15.68 5.05
N ALA A 318 1.72 -15.00 3.97
CA ALA A 318 0.34 -14.57 3.74
C ALA A 318 -0.64 -15.75 3.80
N ARG A 319 -0.26 -16.92 3.22
CA ARG A 319 -1.00 -18.18 3.37
C ARG A 319 -1.22 -18.58 4.83
N ASN A 320 -0.16 -18.62 5.64
CA ASN A 320 -0.27 -19.01 7.05
C ASN A 320 -1.17 -18.06 7.86
N VAL A 321 -1.20 -16.78 7.50
CA VAL A 321 -2.10 -15.80 8.12
C VAL A 321 -3.55 -16.04 7.67
N LEU A 322 -3.79 -16.33 6.39
CA LEU A 322 -5.13 -16.64 5.85
C LEU A 322 -5.75 -17.91 6.44
N ASP A 323 -4.92 -18.86 6.85
CA ASP A 323 -5.37 -20.11 7.50
C ASP A 323 -5.89 -19.88 8.94
N ASP A 324 -5.71 -18.67 9.50
CA ASP A 324 -6.27 -18.31 10.80
C ASP A 324 -7.81 -18.29 10.74
N PRO A 325 -8.53 -19.01 11.64
CA PRO A 325 -9.99 -19.09 11.61
C PRO A 325 -10.69 -17.74 11.64
N TRP A 326 -10.04 -16.72 12.20
CA TRP A 326 -10.59 -15.37 12.23
C TRP A 326 -11.00 -14.89 10.84
N PHE A 327 -10.24 -15.20 9.77
CA PHE A 327 -10.62 -14.77 8.40
C PHE A 327 -11.78 -15.58 7.77
N SER A 328 -12.23 -16.66 8.41
CA SER A 328 -13.32 -17.52 7.94
C SER A 328 -14.65 -17.29 8.69
N GLU A 329 -14.61 -16.52 9.78
CA GLU A 329 -15.75 -16.15 10.64
C GLU A 329 -16.54 -14.93 10.16
#